data_AF-A0A923LHI0-F1
#
_entry.id   AF-A0A923LHI0-F1
#
_cell.length_a   1.000
_cell.length_b   1.000
_cell.length_c   1.000
_cell.angle_alpha   90.00
_cell.angle_beta   90.00
_cell.angle_gamma   90.00
#
_symmetry.space_group_name_H-M   'P 1'
#
loop_
_entity.id
_entity.type
_entity.pdbx_description
1 polymer ?
#
loop_
_entity_poly.entity_id
_entity_poly.type
_entity_poly.pdbx_seq_one_letter_code
_entity_poly.pdbx_strand_id
1 'polypeptide(L)'
;MAKLIKYKDKTLEYYSYYKTETSCIFSFFNIDYNSVLDFFGNNIINNITLTDDALNKTTTIPLDMKFSSIQSETSSIILKTHSVIKESYYTEEALVDPETGKPVLDESGHQIIETIFHPAEIKTSESKQSGTLITVQLETPSLSDRLTTLTEDVKKQSVAYQVSALFAQTLDDTTALSIKDIYEQWNDLVKKNFVAKDKDYKFLYNSDLYKTAKENVEFQSQWIPGQNTESLFTYIDEDHIGTLEDPIPAKVNMEYFKDKYYIENNNLYLCVSELAKNGIVLQYTPSQLVGSYFELIELR
;
A
#
# COMPACT_ATOMS: atom_id res chain seq x y z
N MET A 1 13.87 -33.81 -3.43
CA MET A 1 14.02 -32.37 -3.18
C MET A 1 12.85 -31.69 -3.86
N ALA A 2 12.14 -30.83 -3.13
CA ALA A 2 10.89 -30.25 -3.59
C ALA A 2 11.16 -28.99 -4.45
N LYS A 3 10.29 -28.77 -5.43
CA LYS A 3 10.24 -27.52 -6.21
C LYS A 3 9.03 -26.74 -5.75
N LEU A 4 9.23 -25.59 -5.12
CA LEU A 4 8.16 -24.83 -4.48
C LEU A 4 7.81 -23.58 -5.29
N ILE A 5 6.51 -23.34 -5.45
CA ILE A 5 5.95 -22.10 -5.99
C ILE A 5 5.27 -21.34 -4.85
N LYS A 6 5.60 -20.07 -4.70
CA LYS A 6 5.06 -19.17 -3.69
C LYS A 6 4.40 -17.95 -4.35
N TYR A 7 3.18 -17.66 -3.90
CA TYR A 7 2.43 -16.47 -4.27
C TYR A 7 1.67 -15.96 -3.05
N LYS A 8 1.87 -14.68 -2.70
CA LYS A 8 1.40 -14.09 -1.43
C LYS A 8 1.90 -14.92 -0.23
N ASP A 9 0.97 -15.37 0.61
CA ASP A 9 1.16 -16.21 1.79
C ASP A 9 1.03 -17.72 1.49
N LYS A 10 0.71 -18.10 0.25
CA LYS A 10 0.48 -19.50 -0.16
C LYS A 10 1.73 -20.10 -0.79
N THR A 11 1.95 -21.40 -0.54
CA THR A 11 3.05 -22.18 -1.12
C THR A 11 2.53 -23.55 -1.57
N LEU A 12 2.92 -23.99 -2.77
CA LEU A 12 2.64 -25.33 -3.30
C LEU A 12 3.92 -25.95 -3.87
N GLU A 13 3.96 -27.27 -3.96
CA GLU A 13 4.98 -27.97 -4.73
C GLU A 13 4.56 -28.03 -6.21
N TYR A 14 5.42 -27.66 -7.15
CA TYR A 14 5.14 -27.77 -8.58
C TYR A 14 6.06 -28.81 -9.21
N TYR A 15 5.56 -29.50 -10.24
CA TYR A 15 6.34 -30.49 -10.98
C TYR A 15 7.21 -29.82 -12.05
N SER A 16 6.59 -28.97 -12.88
CA SER A 16 7.24 -28.26 -13.98
C SER A 16 6.53 -26.95 -14.29
N TYR A 17 7.23 -26.04 -14.98
CA TYR A 17 6.61 -24.87 -15.56
C TYR A 17 7.24 -24.51 -16.90
N TYR A 18 6.46 -23.83 -17.73
CA TYR A 18 6.91 -23.27 -19.00
C TYR A 18 6.33 -21.86 -19.15
N LYS A 19 7.19 -20.88 -19.44
CA LYS A 19 6.79 -19.48 -19.56
C LYS A 19 7.16 -18.95 -20.95
N THR A 20 6.22 -18.23 -21.56
CA THR A 20 6.42 -17.42 -22.76
C THR A 20 6.24 -15.93 -22.42
N GLU A 21 6.21 -15.08 -23.45
CA GLU A 21 5.84 -13.67 -23.29
C GLU A 21 4.37 -13.51 -22.92
N THR A 22 3.48 -14.35 -23.47
CA THR A 22 2.02 -14.15 -23.36
C THR A 22 1.31 -15.17 -22.48
N SER A 23 1.96 -16.28 -22.14
CA SER A 23 1.40 -17.36 -21.33
C SER A 23 2.41 -17.99 -20.38
N CYS A 24 1.89 -18.61 -19.31
CA CYS A 24 2.68 -19.42 -18.40
C CYS A 24 1.87 -20.65 -17.98
N ILE A 25 2.49 -21.82 -18.07
CA ILE A 25 1.88 -23.10 -17.73
C ILE A 25 2.61 -23.67 -16.51
N PHE A 26 1.85 -24.03 -15.48
CA PHE A 26 2.34 -24.78 -14.32
C PHE A 26 1.72 -26.17 -14.30
N SER A 27 2.53 -27.17 -13.96
CA SER A 27 2.06 -28.54 -13.75
C SER A 27 2.31 -28.96 -12.31
N PHE A 28 1.33 -29.60 -11.71
CA PHE A 28 1.32 -30.08 -10.32
C PHE A 28 0.99 -31.57 -10.33
N PHE A 29 1.70 -32.36 -9.52
CA PHE A 29 1.50 -33.80 -9.48
C PHE A 29 1.04 -34.24 -8.10
N ASN A 30 -0.06 -34.99 -8.03
CA ASN A 30 -0.69 -35.48 -6.80
C ASN A 30 -1.01 -34.39 -5.77
N ILE A 31 -1.41 -33.21 -6.25
CA ILE A 31 -1.94 -32.13 -5.41
C ILE A 31 -3.46 -32.06 -5.56
N ASP A 32 -4.15 -31.66 -4.51
CA ASP A 32 -5.59 -31.44 -4.54
C ASP A 32 -5.97 -30.29 -5.50
N TYR A 33 -6.98 -30.54 -6.34
CA TYR A 33 -7.42 -29.61 -7.38
C TYR A 33 -7.89 -28.26 -6.80
N ASN A 34 -8.63 -28.28 -5.70
CA ASN A 34 -9.14 -27.05 -5.09
C ASN A 34 -7.99 -26.22 -4.49
N SER A 35 -6.97 -26.89 -3.95
CA SER A 35 -5.76 -26.23 -3.45
C SER A 35 -5.01 -25.49 -4.56
N VAL A 36 -4.90 -26.09 -5.76
CA VAL A 36 -4.30 -25.43 -6.93
C VAL A 36 -5.17 -24.26 -7.40
N LEU A 37 -6.48 -24.44 -7.47
CA LEU A 37 -7.42 -23.39 -7.90
C LEU A 37 -7.39 -22.18 -6.95
N ASP A 38 -7.44 -22.42 -5.64
CA ASP A 38 -7.37 -21.40 -4.59
C ASP A 38 -6.02 -20.67 -4.57
N PHE A 39 -4.93 -21.35 -4.93
CA PHE A 39 -3.60 -20.75 -5.00
C PHE A 39 -3.54 -19.60 -6.02
N PHE A 40 -4.01 -19.83 -7.25
CA PHE A 40 -3.97 -18.82 -8.32
C PHE A 40 -5.12 -17.81 -8.20
N GLY A 41 -6.31 -18.26 -7.80
CA GLY A 41 -7.50 -17.42 -7.76
C GLY A 41 -7.83 -16.80 -9.13
N ASN A 42 -8.52 -15.66 -9.13
CA ASN A 42 -8.97 -14.99 -10.36
C ASN A 42 -8.32 -13.60 -10.59
N ASN A 43 -7.37 -13.22 -9.74
CA ASN A 43 -6.71 -11.92 -9.85
C ASN A 43 -5.53 -11.98 -10.83
N ILE A 44 -5.13 -10.82 -11.35
CA ILE A 44 -3.87 -10.70 -12.09
C ILE A 44 -2.71 -10.96 -11.12
N ILE A 45 -1.77 -11.79 -11.55
CA ILE A 45 -0.60 -12.21 -10.81
C ILE A 45 0.61 -11.49 -11.42
N ASN A 46 1.15 -10.51 -10.70
CA ASN A 46 2.26 -9.70 -11.20
C ASN A 46 3.58 -10.49 -11.18
N ASN A 47 3.82 -11.25 -10.11
CA ASN A 47 5.00 -12.08 -9.95
C ASN A 47 4.72 -13.27 -9.05
N ILE A 48 5.58 -14.29 -9.17
CA ILE A 48 5.63 -15.45 -8.28
C ILE A 48 7.08 -15.80 -7.97
N THR A 49 7.28 -16.46 -6.84
CA THR A 49 8.62 -16.91 -6.42
C THR A 49 8.71 -18.41 -6.56
N LEU A 50 9.76 -18.87 -7.23
CA LEU A 50 10.10 -20.28 -7.39
C LEU A 50 11.33 -20.60 -6.56
N THR A 51 11.28 -21.68 -5.78
CA THR A 51 12.41 -22.20 -5.02
C THR A 51 12.69 -23.63 -5.46
N ASP A 52 13.94 -23.90 -5.81
CA ASP A 52 14.44 -25.26 -6.05
C ASP A 52 15.38 -25.63 -4.92
N ASP A 53 14.90 -26.49 -4.01
CA ASP A 53 15.65 -26.92 -2.84
C ASP A 53 16.91 -27.73 -3.21
N ALA A 54 16.91 -28.38 -4.38
CA ALA A 54 18.07 -29.16 -4.84
C ALA A 54 19.22 -28.25 -5.27
N LEU A 55 18.88 -27.08 -5.82
CA LEU A 55 19.83 -26.10 -6.31
C LEU A 55 20.11 -24.96 -5.32
N ASN A 56 19.44 -24.98 -4.16
CA ASN A 56 19.40 -23.88 -3.19
C ASN A 56 19.16 -22.52 -3.89
N LYS A 57 18.25 -22.52 -4.88
CA LYS A 57 18.03 -21.38 -5.78
C LYS A 57 16.61 -20.88 -5.64
N THR A 58 16.48 -19.59 -5.31
CA THR A 58 15.20 -18.88 -5.34
C THR A 58 15.21 -17.87 -6.48
N THR A 59 14.12 -17.78 -7.24
CA THR A 59 13.97 -16.86 -8.37
C THR A 59 12.56 -16.30 -8.41
N THR A 60 12.44 -14.98 -8.43
CA THR A 60 11.16 -14.30 -8.68
C THR A 60 10.99 -14.10 -10.17
N ILE A 61 9.88 -14.59 -10.72
CA ILE A 61 9.54 -14.42 -12.13
C ILE A 61 8.39 -13.42 -12.28
N PRO A 62 8.55 -12.37 -13.11
CA PRO A 62 7.44 -11.51 -13.48
C PRO A 62 6.49 -12.30 -14.39
N LEU A 63 5.19 -12.19 -14.12
CA LEU A 63 4.15 -12.83 -14.91
C LEU A 63 3.29 -11.77 -15.60
N ASP A 64 2.66 -10.90 -14.81
CA ASP A 64 1.58 -10.01 -15.27
C ASP A 64 0.48 -10.78 -16.03
N MET A 65 0.13 -11.95 -15.51
CA MET A 65 -0.81 -12.89 -16.14
C MET A 65 -1.99 -13.19 -15.22
N LYS A 66 -3.12 -13.58 -15.80
CA LYS A 66 -4.32 -14.01 -15.10
C LYS A 66 -4.58 -15.50 -15.35
N PHE A 67 -5.18 -16.15 -14.37
CA PHE A 67 -5.71 -17.50 -14.54
C PHE A 67 -6.63 -17.59 -15.75
N SER A 68 -6.33 -18.51 -16.68
CA SER A 68 -7.11 -18.76 -17.89
C SER A 68 -7.84 -20.09 -17.79
N SER A 69 -7.12 -21.18 -17.48
CA SER A 69 -7.74 -22.49 -17.34
C SER A 69 -6.95 -23.43 -16.42
N ILE A 70 -7.62 -24.50 -16.00
CA ILE A 70 -7.06 -25.62 -15.25
C ILE A 70 -7.61 -26.92 -15.81
N GLN A 71 -6.76 -27.94 -15.88
CA GLN A 71 -7.11 -29.28 -16.35
C GLN A 71 -6.53 -30.31 -15.39
N SER A 72 -7.20 -31.45 -15.24
CA SER A 72 -6.75 -32.55 -14.40
C SER A 72 -6.88 -33.86 -15.17
N GLU A 73 -5.81 -34.64 -15.21
CA GLU A 73 -5.78 -35.92 -15.91
C GLU A 73 -4.98 -36.97 -15.12
N THR A 74 -5.30 -38.24 -15.33
CA THR A 74 -4.47 -39.34 -14.82
C THR A 74 -3.27 -39.48 -15.75
N SER A 75 -2.07 -39.34 -15.21
CA SER A 75 -0.82 -39.40 -15.99
C SER A 75 0.24 -40.18 -15.24
N SER A 76 1.35 -40.47 -15.92
CA SER A 76 2.53 -41.09 -15.30
C SER A 76 3.76 -40.21 -15.50
N ILE A 77 4.47 -39.92 -14.41
CA ILE A 77 5.76 -39.23 -14.44
C ILE A 77 6.90 -40.23 -14.23
N ILE A 78 8.11 -39.85 -14.66
CA ILE A 78 9.34 -40.60 -14.41
C ILE A 78 10.10 -39.88 -13.30
N LEU A 79 10.24 -40.54 -12.15
CA LEU A 79 11.10 -40.06 -11.06
C LEU A 79 12.51 -40.61 -11.24
N LYS A 80 13.49 -39.71 -11.25
CA LYS A 80 14.93 -40.05 -11.21
C LYS A 80 15.42 -39.97 -9.78
N THR A 81 15.84 -41.10 -9.24
CA THR A 81 16.47 -41.19 -7.92
C THR A 81 17.97 -41.45 -8.11
N HIS A 82 18.79 -40.76 -7.35
CA HIS A 82 20.24 -40.93 -7.35
C HIS A 82 20.65 -41.56 -6.02
N SER A 83 21.43 -42.64 -6.06
CA SER A 83 22.02 -43.24 -4.86
C SER A 83 23.53 -43.34 -5.02
N VAL A 84 24.26 -42.99 -3.95
CA VAL A 84 25.71 -43.16 -3.91
C VAL A 84 26.00 -44.65 -3.74
N ILE A 85 26.68 -45.24 -4.72
CA ILE A 85 27.15 -46.64 -4.68
C ILE A 85 28.46 -46.70 -3.91
N LYS A 86 29.33 -45.69 -4.11
CA LYS A 86 30.63 -45.56 -3.48
C LYS A 86 30.90 -44.09 -3.20
N GLU A 87 31.21 -43.76 -1.95
CA GLU A 87 31.60 -42.40 -1.56
C GLU A 87 32.91 -41.99 -2.22
N SER A 88 33.11 -40.69 -2.40
CA SER A 88 34.40 -40.17 -2.86
C SER A 88 35.47 -40.37 -1.78
N TYR A 89 36.69 -40.66 -2.20
CA TYR A 89 37.82 -40.83 -1.28
C TYR A 89 39.13 -40.36 -1.92
N TYR A 90 40.14 -40.17 -1.08
CA TYR A 90 41.50 -39.87 -1.52
C TYR A 90 42.39 -41.08 -1.30
N THR A 91 43.31 -41.35 -2.22
CA THR A 91 44.40 -42.31 -2.05
C THR A 91 45.74 -41.60 -2.14
N GLU A 92 46.72 -42.13 -1.42
CA GLU A 92 48.11 -41.76 -1.59
C GLU A 92 48.78 -42.82 -2.46
N GLU A 93 49.21 -42.41 -3.65
CA GLU A 93 49.83 -43.30 -4.64
C GLU A 93 51.18 -42.74 -5.06
N ALA A 94 52.14 -43.61 -5.39
CA ALA A 94 53.42 -43.16 -5.90
C ALA A 94 53.21 -42.47 -7.24
N LEU A 95 53.76 -41.27 -7.41
CA LEU A 95 53.79 -40.59 -8.70
C LEU A 95 54.54 -41.47 -9.69
N VAL A 96 53.92 -41.83 -10.80
CA VAL A 96 54.49 -42.72 -11.81
C VAL A 96 54.82 -41.94 -13.07
N ASP A 97 55.99 -42.19 -13.65
CA ASP A 97 56.35 -41.66 -14.96
C ASP A 97 55.42 -42.29 -16.04
N PRO A 98 54.65 -41.48 -16.80
CA PRO A 98 53.62 -41.98 -17.70
C PRO A 98 54.15 -42.72 -18.93
N GLU A 99 55.43 -42.56 -19.29
CA GLU A 99 56.05 -43.27 -20.43
C GLU A 99 56.67 -44.61 -20.00
N THR A 100 57.22 -44.68 -18.79
CA THR A 100 57.98 -45.84 -18.31
C THR A 100 57.24 -46.70 -17.30
N GLY A 101 56.19 -46.18 -16.68
CA GLY A 101 55.41 -46.88 -15.65
C GLY A 101 56.16 -47.09 -14.32
N LYS A 102 57.28 -46.39 -14.11
CA LYS A 102 58.11 -46.52 -12.89
C LYS A 102 57.84 -45.37 -11.91
N PRO A 103 57.96 -45.61 -10.58
CA PRO A 103 57.83 -44.56 -9.59
C PRO A 103 58.86 -43.45 -9.81
N VAL A 104 58.41 -42.20 -9.77
CA VAL A 104 59.26 -41.02 -9.74
C VAL A 104 59.92 -40.93 -8.37
N LEU A 105 61.24 -40.78 -8.35
CA LEU A 105 62.03 -40.68 -7.13
C LEU A 105 62.47 -39.23 -6.89
N ASP A 106 62.56 -38.83 -5.63
CA ASP A 106 63.18 -37.57 -5.22
C ASP A 106 64.71 -37.63 -5.29
N GLU A 107 65.38 -36.51 -5.02
CA GLU A 107 66.85 -36.40 -5.04
C GLU A 107 67.55 -37.34 -4.02
N SER A 108 66.82 -37.87 -3.04
CA SER A 108 67.30 -38.81 -2.04
C SER A 108 66.98 -40.28 -2.38
N GLY A 109 66.31 -40.53 -3.50
CA GLY A 109 65.92 -41.87 -3.95
C GLY A 109 64.61 -42.42 -3.35
N HIS A 110 63.82 -41.59 -2.66
CA HIS A 110 62.50 -41.98 -2.15
C HIS A 110 61.41 -41.73 -3.18
N GLN A 111 60.35 -42.55 -3.17
CA GLN A 111 59.22 -42.35 -4.07
C GLN A 111 58.46 -41.08 -3.71
N ILE A 112 58.17 -40.26 -4.73
CA ILE A 112 57.27 -39.12 -4.58
C ILE A 112 55.85 -39.67 -4.49
N ILE A 113 55.11 -39.25 -3.47
CA ILE A 113 53.71 -39.65 -3.26
C ILE A 113 52.80 -38.50 -3.68
N GLU A 114 51.76 -38.81 -4.47
CA GLU A 114 50.71 -37.88 -4.85
C GLU A 114 49.37 -38.31 -4.24
N THR A 115 48.55 -37.33 -3.87
CA THR A 115 47.19 -37.57 -3.39
C THR A 115 46.22 -37.57 -4.59
N ILE A 116 45.61 -38.71 -4.87
CA ILE A 116 44.66 -38.90 -5.97
C ILE A 116 43.24 -38.84 -5.43
N PHE A 117 42.39 -38.02 -6.06
CA PHE A 117 40.96 -37.96 -5.76
C PHE A 117 40.18 -38.97 -6.61
N HIS A 118 39.45 -39.86 -5.94
CA HIS A 118 38.50 -40.77 -6.56
C HIS A 118 37.08 -40.24 -6.34
N PRO A 119 36.37 -39.80 -7.40
CA PRO A 119 35.01 -39.27 -7.27
C PRO A 119 34.02 -40.36 -6.85
N ALA A 120 32.90 -39.93 -6.25
CA ALA A 120 31.83 -40.83 -5.85
C ALA A 120 31.19 -41.51 -7.07
N GLU A 121 30.90 -42.81 -6.96
CA GLU A 121 30.14 -43.55 -7.97
C GLU A 121 28.64 -43.43 -7.65
N ILE A 122 27.85 -42.90 -8.59
CA ILE A 122 26.42 -42.64 -8.41
C ILE A 122 25.60 -43.54 -9.35
N LYS A 123 24.58 -44.20 -8.82
CA LYS A 123 23.56 -44.91 -9.59
C LYS A 123 22.35 -44.00 -9.79
N THR A 124 21.86 -43.88 -11.02
CA THR A 124 20.53 -43.32 -11.28
C THR A 124 19.54 -44.46 -11.49
N SER A 125 18.44 -44.47 -10.73
CA SER A 125 17.28 -45.33 -10.97
C SER A 125 16.07 -44.51 -11.40
N GLU A 126 15.38 -45.00 -12.43
CA GLU A 126 14.12 -44.44 -12.92
C GLU A 126 12.94 -45.28 -12.42
N SER A 127 11.96 -44.63 -11.79
CA SER A 127 10.69 -45.27 -11.45
C SER A 127 9.53 -44.52 -12.10
N LYS A 128 8.59 -45.27 -12.67
CA LYS A 128 7.35 -44.72 -13.23
C LYS A 128 6.32 -44.61 -12.12
N GLN A 129 5.83 -43.41 -11.85
CA GLN A 129 4.76 -43.17 -10.89
C GLN A 129 3.51 -42.68 -11.63
N SER A 130 2.40 -43.41 -11.47
CA SER A 130 1.09 -42.95 -11.93
C SER A 130 0.41 -42.12 -10.85
N GLY A 131 -0.32 -41.09 -11.26
CA GLY A 131 -1.00 -40.17 -10.37
C GLY A 131 -1.84 -39.16 -11.13
N THR A 132 -2.26 -38.12 -10.44
CA THR A 132 -3.03 -37.02 -11.02
C THR A 132 -2.09 -35.88 -11.39
N LEU A 133 -2.12 -35.47 -12.66
CA LEU A 133 -1.43 -34.28 -13.15
C LEU A 133 -2.45 -33.16 -13.33
N ILE A 134 -2.21 -32.04 -12.66
CA ILE A 134 -3.00 -30.81 -12.82
C ILE A 134 -2.16 -29.81 -13.58
N THR A 135 -2.72 -29.26 -14.66
CA THR A 135 -2.08 -28.23 -15.47
C THR A 135 -2.88 -26.94 -15.37
N VAL A 136 -2.21 -25.85 -14.99
CA VAL A 136 -2.77 -24.50 -14.93
C VAL A 136 -2.16 -23.66 -16.02
N GLN A 137 -3.01 -22.97 -16.78
CA GLN A 137 -2.61 -21.99 -17.79
C GLN A 137 -2.94 -20.58 -17.32
N LEU A 138 -1.93 -19.74 -17.32
CA LEU A 138 -2.01 -18.31 -17.11
C LEU A 138 -1.77 -17.60 -18.44
N GLU A 139 -2.47 -16.50 -18.68
CA GLU A 139 -2.38 -15.73 -19.92
C GLU A 139 -2.32 -14.24 -19.64
N THR A 140 -1.84 -13.48 -20.62
CA THR A 140 -1.86 -12.02 -20.56
C THR A 140 -3.30 -11.54 -20.40
N PRO A 141 -3.62 -10.74 -19.37
CA PRO A 141 -4.97 -10.29 -19.12
C PRO A 141 -5.46 -9.39 -20.24
N SER A 142 -6.75 -9.49 -20.58
CA SER A 142 -7.36 -8.59 -21.54
C SER A 142 -7.42 -7.15 -21.00
N LEU A 143 -7.66 -6.17 -21.89
CA LEU A 143 -7.90 -4.79 -21.45
C LEU A 143 -9.08 -4.68 -20.47
N SER A 144 -10.12 -5.51 -20.67
CA SER A 144 -11.29 -5.59 -19.79
C SER A 144 -10.92 -6.10 -18.39
N ASP A 145 -10.07 -7.11 -18.30
CA ASP A 145 -9.59 -7.63 -17.01
C ASP A 145 -8.78 -6.57 -16.25
N ARG A 146 -7.94 -5.83 -16.97
CA ARG A 146 -7.14 -4.73 -16.40
C ARG A 146 -8.04 -3.59 -15.91
N LEU A 147 -9.06 -3.22 -16.70
CA LEU A 147 -10.02 -2.19 -16.32
C LEU A 147 -10.85 -2.60 -15.11
N THR A 148 -11.23 -3.88 -15.03
CA THR A 148 -11.96 -4.43 -13.87
C THR A 148 -11.11 -4.32 -12.61
N THR A 149 -9.85 -4.74 -12.68
CA THR A 149 -8.91 -4.65 -11.54
C THR A 149 -8.72 -3.20 -11.08
N LEU A 150 -8.50 -2.28 -12.03
CA LEU A 150 -8.36 -0.85 -11.72
C LEU A 150 -9.66 -0.29 -11.09
N THR A 151 -10.82 -0.70 -11.59
CA THR A 151 -12.11 -0.27 -11.05
C THR A 151 -12.31 -0.75 -9.61
N GLU A 152 -11.93 -1.99 -9.30
CA GLU A 152 -11.97 -2.52 -7.93
C GLU A 152 -11.04 -1.76 -6.99
N ASP A 153 -9.84 -1.41 -7.43
CA ASP A 153 -8.87 -0.68 -6.60
C ASP A 153 -9.32 0.78 -6.38
N VAL A 154 -9.86 1.44 -7.41
CA VAL A 154 -10.48 2.77 -7.27
C VAL A 154 -11.68 2.71 -6.31
N LYS A 155 -12.49 1.65 -6.36
CA LYS A 155 -13.59 1.45 -5.39
C LYS A 155 -13.06 1.29 -3.95
N LYS A 156 -12.02 0.48 -3.73
CA LYS A 156 -11.40 0.32 -2.41
C LYS A 156 -10.86 1.65 -1.89
N GLN A 157 -10.19 2.42 -2.74
CA GLN A 157 -9.68 3.75 -2.41
C GLN A 157 -10.81 4.73 -2.09
N SER A 158 -11.91 4.69 -2.84
CA SER A 158 -13.12 5.48 -2.58
C SER A 158 -13.73 5.16 -1.21
N VAL A 159 -13.82 3.87 -0.84
CA VAL A 159 -14.30 3.45 0.48
C VAL A 159 -13.33 3.91 1.58
N ALA A 160 -12.03 3.74 1.39
CA ALA A 160 -11.02 4.21 2.35
C ALA A 160 -11.12 5.73 2.56
N TYR A 161 -11.32 6.50 1.50
CA TYR A 161 -11.56 7.94 1.57
C TYR A 161 -12.82 8.26 2.38
N GLN A 162 -13.94 7.59 2.11
CA GLN A 162 -15.20 7.80 2.84
C GLN A 162 -15.06 7.51 4.34
N VAL A 163 -14.40 6.41 4.71
CA VAL A 163 -14.14 6.06 6.11
C VAL A 163 -13.22 7.09 6.77
N SER A 164 -12.18 7.52 6.07
CA SER A 164 -11.25 8.52 6.58
C SER A 164 -11.93 9.88 6.77
N ALA A 165 -12.80 10.29 5.84
CA ALA A 165 -13.59 11.52 5.95
C ALA A 165 -14.59 11.46 7.11
N LEU A 166 -15.21 10.31 7.36
CA LEU A 166 -16.08 10.11 8.51
C LEU A 166 -15.29 10.21 9.83
N PHE A 167 -14.11 9.59 9.90
CA PHE A 167 -13.25 9.68 11.08
C PHE A 167 -12.75 11.12 11.29
N ALA A 168 -12.40 11.83 10.21
CA ALA A 168 -11.92 13.20 10.27
C ALA A 168 -12.91 14.13 10.99
N GLN A 169 -14.22 13.93 10.85
CA GLN A 169 -15.23 14.72 11.57
C GLN A 169 -15.06 14.73 13.09
N THR A 170 -14.45 13.68 13.66
CA THR A 170 -14.22 13.55 15.11
C THR A 170 -12.97 14.27 15.62
N LEU A 171 -12.13 14.77 14.71
CA LEU A 171 -10.89 15.47 15.08
C LEU A 171 -11.19 16.85 15.66
N ASP A 172 -10.29 17.32 16.53
CA ASP A 172 -10.26 18.72 16.95
C ASP A 172 -9.94 19.66 15.77
N ASP A 173 -10.25 20.94 15.96
CA ASP A 173 -10.12 21.97 14.92
C ASP A 173 -8.68 22.11 14.41
N THR A 174 -7.69 22.05 15.30
CA THR A 174 -6.26 22.14 14.95
C THR A 174 -5.83 20.97 14.06
N THR A 175 -6.17 19.74 14.43
CA THR A 175 -5.84 18.56 13.64
C THR A 175 -6.61 18.54 12.33
N ALA A 176 -7.88 18.96 12.34
CA ALA A 176 -8.71 19.06 11.15
C ALA A 176 -8.11 19.98 10.07
N LEU A 177 -7.54 21.11 10.47
CA LEU A 177 -6.89 22.04 9.54
C LEU A 177 -5.68 21.43 8.84
N SER A 178 -4.90 20.58 9.53
CA SER A 178 -3.74 19.91 8.94
C SER A 178 -4.09 18.94 7.80
N ILE A 179 -5.35 18.50 7.73
CA ILE A 179 -5.87 17.58 6.70
C ILE A 179 -7.14 18.13 6.02
N LYS A 180 -7.29 19.46 5.92
CA LYS A 180 -8.55 20.10 5.53
C LYS A 180 -9.15 19.60 4.22
N ASP A 181 -8.33 19.14 3.28
CA ASP A 181 -8.76 18.62 1.97
C ASP A 181 -9.58 17.31 2.03
N ILE A 182 -9.64 16.65 3.19
CA ILE A 182 -10.46 15.45 3.38
C ILE A 182 -11.95 15.77 3.61
N TYR A 183 -12.27 17.01 4.02
CA TYR A 183 -13.63 17.42 4.31
C TYR A 183 -14.39 17.74 3.03
N GLU A 184 -15.70 17.48 3.06
CA GLU A 184 -16.53 17.68 1.88
C GLU A 184 -16.73 19.17 1.57
N GLN A 185 -16.80 19.51 0.28
CA GLN A 185 -17.09 20.86 -0.17
C GLN A 185 -18.55 21.21 0.08
N TRP A 186 -18.81 22.43 0.58
CA TRP A 186 -20.15 22.97 0.82
C TRP A 186 -21.05 22.83 -0.43
N ASN A 187 -20.51 23.11 -1.61
CA ASN A 187 -21.25 22.97 -2.88
C ASN A 187 -21.74 21.54 -3.15
N ASP A 188 -21.00 20.52 -2.72
CA ASP A 188 -21.38 19.12 -2.91
C ASP A 188 -22.40 18.68 -1.87
N LEU A 189 -22.28 19.17 -0.62
CA LEU A 189 -23.29 19.00 0.42
C LEU A 189 -24.64 19.60 0.02
N VAL A 190 -24.64 20.79 -0.62
CA VAL A 190 -25.85 21.42 -1.17
C VAL A 190 -26.48 20.55 -2.26
N LYS A 191 -25.69 20.04 -3.23
CA LYS A 191 -26.21 19.16 -4.30
C LYS A 191 -26.85 17.88 -3.76
N LYS A 192 -26.35 17.38 -2.62
CA LYS A 192 -26.87 16.18 -1.94
C LYS A 192 -28.09 16.47 -1.07
N ASN A 193 -28.50 17.72 -0.89
CA ASN A 193 -29.48 18.15 0.12
C ASN A 193 -29.10 17.61 1.51
N PHE A 194 -27.81 17.69 1.85
CA PHE A 194 -27.28 17.12 3.08
C PHE A 194 -27.78 17.91 4.31
N VAL A 195 -28.02 17.17 5.40
CA VAL A 195 -28.36 17.74 6.72
C VAL A 195 -27.34 17.24 7.74
N ALA A 196 -26.49 18.14 8.23
CA ALA A 196 -25.60 17.87 9.34
C ALA A 196 -26.42 17.69 10.61
N LYS A 197 -26.42 16.48 11.17
CA LYS A 197 -27.16 16.17 12.40
C LYS A 197 -26.47 16.73 13.62
N ASP A 198 -25.15 16.59 13.67
CA ASP A 198 -24.34 17.02 14.79
C ASP A 198 -23.98 18.51 14.69
N LYS A 199 -23.78 19.13 15.85
CA LYS A 199 -23.07 20.40 15.96
C LYS A 199 -21.60 20.18 15.60
N ASP A 200 -20.92 21.22 15.13
CA ASP A 200 -19.50 21.24 14.80
C ASP A 200 -19.13 20.32 13.63
N TYR A 201 -20.10 19.98 12.76
CA TYR A 201 -19.86 19.25 11.51
C TYR A 201 -18.99 20.11 10.58
N LYS A 202 -17.82 19.60 10.21
CA LYS A 202 -16.78 20.34 9.48
C LYS A 202 -16.91 20.15 7.97
N PHE A 203 -16.69 21.23 7.21
CA PHE A 203 -16.79 21.24 5.75
C PHE A 203 -15.94 22.36 5.14
N LEU A 204 -15.61 22.23 3.86
CA LEU A 204 -14.83 23.22 3.11
C LEU A 204 -15.73 24.21 2.37
N TYR A 205 -15.33 25.48 2.38
CA TYR A 205 -15.88 26.50 1.49
C TYR A 205 -14.76 27.46 1.08
N ASN A 206 -14.53 27.63 -0.23
CA ASN A 206 -13.47 28.50 -0.77
C ASN A 206 -12.07 28.24 -0.15
N SER A 207 -11.70 26.97 0.03
CA SER A 207 -10.43 26.53 0.65
C SER A 207 -10.26 26.82 2.15
N ASP A 208 -11.27 27.43 2.76
CA ASP A 208 -11.38 27.68 4.20
C ASP A 208 -12.22 26.58 4.86
N LEU A 209 -11.87 26.21 6.09
CA LEU A 209 -12.59 25.20 6.87
C LEU A 209 -13.63 25.88 7.76
N TYR A 210 -14.85 25.36 7.75
CA TYR A 210 -15.97 25.83 8.57
C TYR A 210 -16.55 24.67 9.36
N LYS A 211 -17.31 24.98 10.41
CA LYS A 211 -18.14 24.02 11.14
C LYS A 211 -19.56 24.52 11.36
N THR A 212 -20.50 23.61 11.57
CA THR A 212 -21.89 23.98 11.89
C THR A 212 -21.99 24.53 13.31
N ALA A 213 -22.64 25.68 13.48
CA ALA A 213 -22.81 26.33 14.78
C ALA A 213 -23.86 25.61 15.67
N LYS A 214 -24.70 24.76 15.07
CA LYS A 214 -25.79 24.03 15.72
C LYS A 214 -26.07 22.69 15.04
N GLU A 215 -26.88 21.86 15.70
CA GLU A 215 -27.39 20.59 15.18
C GLU A 215 -28.44 20.81 14.08
N ASN A 216 -28.65 19.77 13.25
CA ASN A 216 -29.65 19.73 12.18
C ASN A 216 -29.57 20.88 11.18
N VAL A 217 -28.35 21.30 10.81
CA VAL A 217 -28.14 22.33 9.78
C VAL A 217 -28.27 21.70 8.39
N GLU A 218 -29.19 22.21 7.60
CA GLU A 218 -29.36 21.83 6.19
C GLU A 218 -28.45 22.69 5.30
N PHE A 219 -27.86 22.08 4.27
CA PHE A 219 -27.03 22.77 3.29
C PHE A 219 -27.89 23.19 2.10
N GLN A 220 -28.10 24.50 1.93
CA GLN A 220 -28.94 25.06 0.87
C GLN A 220 -28.19 26.17 0.12
N SER A 221 -28.45 26.35 -1.18
CA SER A 221 -27.72 27.30 -2.02
C SER A 221 -27.84 28.76 -1.56
N GLN A 222 -28.91 29.12 -0.85
CA GLN A 222 -29.11 30.43 -0.24
C GLN A 222 -28.33 30.67 1.06
N TRP A 223 -27.84 29.61 1.72
CA TRP A 223 -27.13 29.70 3.00
C TRP A 223 -25.64 29.52 2.79
N ILE A 224 -25.05 30.50 2.10
CA ILE A 224 -23.62 30.52 1.80
C ILE A 224 -22.86 30.90 3.09
N PRO A 225 -21.76 30.21 3.45
CA PRO A 225 -20.91 30.63 4.58
C PRO A 225 -20.43 32.06 4.38
N GLY A 226 -20.83 32.94 5.30
CA GLY A 226 -20.60 34.38 5.23
C GLY A 226 -21.77 35.18 5.81
N GLN A 227 -21.98 36.38 5.30
CA GLN A 227 -22.94 37.33 5.88
C GLN A 227 -24.37 36.74 5.99
N ASN A 228 -25.00 36.90 7.15
CA ASN A 228 -26.33 36.37 7.52
C ASN A 228 -26.41 34.84 7.76
N THR A 229 -25.28 34.12 7.78
CA THR A 229 -25.24 32.68 8.09
C THR A 229 -24.38 32.34 9.30
N GLU A 230 -24.04 33.33 10.12
CA GLU A 230 -23.25 33.19 11.36
C GLU A 230 -23.92 32.28 12.40
N SER A 231 -25.26 32.23 12.38
CA SER A 231 -26.03 31.33 13.24
C SER A 231 -26.04 29.88 12.75
N LEU A 232 -25.50 29.62 11.55
CA LEU A 232 -25.44 28.31 10.90
C LEU A 232 -24.01 27.78 10.81
N PHE A 233 -23.05 28.65 10.48
CA PHE A 233 -21.67 28.27 10.19
C PHE A 233 -20.68 29.16 10.93
N THR A 234 -19.60 28.56 11.41
CA THR A 234 -18.49 29.22 12.08
C THR A 234 -17.20 28.90 11.34
N TYR A 235 -16.40 29.92 11.03
CA TYR A 235 -15.07 29.75 10.45
C TYR A 235 -14.11 29.13 11.47
N ILE A 236 -13.26 28.21 11.03
CA ILE A 236 -12.19 27.60 11.84
C ILE A 236 -10.87 28.27 11.46
N ASP A 237 -10.26 28.94 12.43
CA ASP A 237 -9.02 29.70 12.27
C ASP A 237 -7.77 28.82 12.18
N GLU A 238 -6.83 29.19 11.31
CA GLU A 238 -5.53 28.53 11.17
C GLU A 238 -4.60 28.88 12.34
N ASP A 239 -4.85 28.32 13.53
CA ASP A 239 -4.05 28.38 14.78
C ASP A 239 -3.13 29.60 14.93
N HIS A 240 -3.73 30.80 14.99
CA HIS A 240 -3.03 32.05 15.30
C HIS A 240 -3.17 32.37 16.79
N ILE A 241 -2.08 32.84 17.42
CA ILE A 241 -2.08 33.15 18.85
C ILE A 241 -2.96 34.39 19.13
N GLY A 242 -3.15 35.27 18.15
CA GLY A 242 -3.92 36.51 18.25
C GLY A 242 -3.21 37.57 19.07
N THR A 243 -1.90 37.68 18.87
CA THR A 243 -1.03 38.72 19.46
C THR A 243 -0.73 39.81 18.43
N LEU A 244 -0.09 40.90 18.86
CA LEU A 244 0.38 41.93 17.94
C LEU A 244 1.36 41.36 16.89
N GLU A 245 2.19 40.38 17.28
CA GLU A 245 3.22 39.75 16.42
C GLU A 245 2.64 38.63 15.53
N ASP A 246 1.56 37.99 15.98
CA ASP A 246 0.84 36.93 15.28
C ASP A 246 -0.68 37.17 15.37
N PRO A 247 -1.20 38.15 14.60
CA PRO A 247 -2.61 38.49 14.62
C PRO A 247 -3.43 37.51 13.80
N ILE A 248 -4.65 37.26 14.28
CA ILE A 248 -5.58 36.33 13.63
C ILE A 248 -6.15 36.96 12.35
N PRO A 249 -6.03 36.35 11.17
CA PRO A 249 -6.65 36.83 9.93
C PRO A 249 -8.18 36.84 10.06
N ALA A 250 -8.76 38.04 10.05
CA ALA A 250 -10.19 38.18 10.25
C ALA A 250 -10.97 37.64 9.04
N LYS A 251 -11.95 36.78 9.32
CA LYS A 251 -12.93 36.29 8.35
C LYS A 251 -14.34 36.57 8.82
N VAL A 252 -15.28 36.58 7.88
CA VAL A 252 -16.71 36.61 8.21
C VAL A 252 -17.11 35.32 8.93
N ASN A 253 -18.07 35.41 9.85
CA ASN A 253 -18.54 34.29 10.68
C ASN A 253 -17.44 33.66 11.55
N MET A 254 -16.43 34.45 11.89
CA MET A 254 -15.37 34.06 12.80
C MET A 254 -15.79 34.23 14.26
N GLU A 255 -15.27 33.36 15.13
CA GLU A 255 -15.36 33.54 16.58
C GLU A 255 -14.27 34.52 17.05
N TYR A 256 -14.69 35.63 17.63
CA TYR A 256 -13.82 36.67 18.16
C TYR A 256 -13.68 36.55 19.68
N PHE A 257 -12.46 36.75 20.16
CA PHE A 257 -12.11 36.70 21.58
C PHE A 257 -11.58 38.05 22.04
N LYS A 258 -12.02 38.49 23.21
CA LYS A 258 -11.55 39.72 23.84
C LYS A 258 -10.02 39.67 24.05
N ASP A 259 -9.38 40.83 23.93
CA ASP A 259 -7.94 41.05 24.14
C ASP A 259 -7.05 40.34 23.10
N LYS A 260 -7.63 39.85 21.99
CA LYS A 260 -6.91 39.31 20.84
C LYS A 260 -6.81 40.33 19.70
N TYR A 261 -5.72 40.20 18.94
CA TYR A 261 -5.43 41.00 17.75
C TYR A 261 -5.88 40.29 16.48
N TYR A 262 -6.48 41.05 15.57
CA TYR A 262 -7.01 40.60 14.30
C TYR A 262 -6.49 41.46 13.15
N ILE A 263 -6.16 40.84 12.01
CA ILE A 263 -5.69 41.54 10.82
C ILE A 263 -6.71 41.44 9.68
N GLU A 264 -7.03 42.58 9.07
CA GLU A 264 -7.92 42.68 7.92
C GLU A 264 -7.39 43.74 6.94
N ASN A 265 -7.18 43.37 5.67
CA ASN A 265 -6.70 44.29 4.62
C ASN A 265 -5.45 45.09 5.06
N ASN A 266 -4.49 44.41 5.70
CA ASN A 266 -3.26 44.98 6.27
C ASN A 266 -3.45 45.96 7.45
N ASN A 267 -4.67 46.13 7.95
CA ASN A 267 -4.96 46.89 9.16
C ASN A 267 -5.09 45.97 10.37
N LEU A 268 -4.60 46.41 11.51
CA LEU A 268 -4.58 45.65 12.75
C LEU A 268 -5.66 46.16 13.70
N TYR A 269 -6.37 45.25 14.36
CA TYR A 269 -7.50 45.56 15.23
C TYR A 269 -7.40 44.79 16.55
N LEU A 270 -7.74 45.43 17.66
CA LEU A 270 -7.86 44.80 18.97
C LEU A 270 -9.34 44.60 19.30
N CYS A 271 -9.74 43.38 19.67
CA CYS A 271 -11.09 43.14 20.19
C CYS A 271 -11.17 43.61 21.65
N VAL A 272 -11.96 44.65 21.91
CA VAL A 272 -12.09 45.28 23.25
C VAL A 272 -13.40 44.98 23.96
N SER A 273 -14.37 44.36 23.27
CA SER A 273 -15.71 44.12 23.82
C SER A 273 -15.74 43.01 24.86
N GLU A 274 -16.34 43.30 26.02
CA GLU A 274 -16.60 42.30 27.08
C GLU A 274 -17.53 41.18 26.62
N LEU A 275 -18.35 41.39 25.59
CA LEU A 275 -19.22 40.35 25.03
C LEU A 275 -18.41 39.23 24.36
N ALA A 276 -17.18 39.53 23.92
CA ALA A 276 -16.26 38.56 23.32
C ALA A 276 -15.41 37.83 24.36
N LYS A 277 -15.62 38.03 25.67
CA LYS A 277 -14.79 37.45 26.73
C LYS A 277 -14.73 35.92 26.69
N ASN A 278 -15.83 35.27 26.32
CA ASN A 278 -15.94 33.81 26.21
C ASN A 278 -16.04 33.34 24.74
N GLY A 279 -15.63 34.18 23.79
CA GLY A 279 -15.87 33.94 22.36
C GLY A 279 -17.23 34.47 21.91
N ILE A 280 -17.28 35.09 20.74
CA ILE A 280 -18.51 35.49 20.06
C ILE A 280 -18.36 35.36 18.55
N VAL A 281 -19.27 34.61 17.92
CA VAL A 281 -19.32 34.50 16.46
C VAL A 281 -20.03 35.73 15.88
N LEU A 282 -19.37 36.47 14.99
CA LEU A 282 -19.92 37.67 14.36
C LEU A 282 -19.91 37.56 12.83
N GLN A 283 -20.95 38.08 12.18
CA GLN A 283 -21.09 38.09 10.72
C GLN A 283 -20.30 39.19 9.99
N TYR A 284 -19.64 40.08 10.73
CA TYR A 284 -18.92 41.24 10.21
C TYR A 284 -17.43 41.14 10.53
N THR A 285 -16.60 41.79 9.72
CA THR A 285 -15.15 41.89 9.96
C THR A 285 -14.81 43.09 10.88
N PRO A 286 -13.59 43.14 11.46
CA PRO A 286 -13.20 44.17 12.42
C PRO A 286 -13.38 45.61 11.93
N SER A 287 -13.07 45.90 10.66
CA SER A 287 -13.24 47.24 10.06
C SER A 287 -14.67 47.77 10.14
N GLN A 288 -15.66 46.87 10.12
CA GLN A 288 -17.09 47.21 10.17
C GLN A 288 -17.62 47.38 11.59
N LEU A 289 -16.83 46.96 12.59
CA LEU A 289 -17.22 46.89 14.00
C LEU A 289 -16.37 47.81 14.90
N VAL A 290 -15.55 48.68 14.30
CA VAL A 290 -14.74 49.67 15.02
C VAL A 290 -15.64 50.57 15.87
N GLY A 291 -15.24 50.80 17.12
CA GLY A 291 -15.97 51.62 18.09
C GLY A 291 -17.11 50.89 18.82
N SER A 292 -17.36 49.62 18.50
CA SER A 292 -18.30 48.77 19.24
C SER A 292 -17.62 47.50 19.77
N TYR A 293 -17.01 46.71 18.89
CA TYR A 293 -16.30 45.48 19.26
C TYR A 293 -14.78 45.61 19.15
N PHE A 294 -14.31 46.47 18.24
CA PHE A 294 -12.90 46.58 17.90
C PHE A 294 -12.38 48.01 17.99
N GLU A 295 -11.08 48.13 18.21
CA GLU A 295 -10.31 49.35 18.05
C GLU A 295 -9.25 49.15 16.96
N LEU A 296 -9.09 50.13 16.09
CA LEU A 296 -8.02 50.14 15.08
C LEU A 296 -6.69 50.46 15.75
N ILE A 297 -5.69 49.60 15.52
CA ILE A 297 -4.34 49.77 16.03
C ILE A 297 -3.48 50.43 14.95
N GLU A 298 -3.12 51.69 15.19
CA GLU A 298 -2.14 52.39 14.37
C GLU A 298 -0.74 51.89 14.71
N LEU A 299 -0.11 51.16 13.78
CA LEU A 299 1.31 50.82 13.86
C LEU A 299 2.13 52.10 13.64
N ARG A 300 2.78 52.60 14.70
CA ARG A 300 3.72 53.73 14.64
C ARG A 300 5.14 53.29 14.34
#